data_AF-A0A2D0A689-F1
#
_entry.id   AF-A0A2D0A689-F1
#
_cell.length_a   1.000
_cell.length_b   1.000
_cell.length_c   1.000
_cell.angle_alpha   90.00
_cell.angle_beta   90.00
_cell.angle_gamma   90.00
#
_symmetry.space_group_name_H-M   'P 1'
#
loop_
_entity.id
_entity.type
_entity.pdbx_description
1 polymer ?
#
loop_
_entity_poly.entity_id
_entity_poly.type
_entity_poly.pdbx_seq_one_letter_code
_entity_poly.pdbx_strand_id
1 'polypeptide(L)'
;MPYYIHKYLPSENQDMIHGERIVETQSQLPFESTEFEGPFKTLKEIGLNSNIYQDLLKNNPKRAQKIFEENFIVKAENIIIFPDLKDNPFMNFIYKIMQHSSNGKFKSNDVSGIHLLSGRVRIVEVIAENKTLGIKKCIIEAFNERTEKWIKKSEPSTFFPENWGLQKLVNECYIAFTNKIQMDENSYRGKTSDNIEIEFIIKNNELKTLYPIV
;
A
#
# COMPACT_ATOMS: atom_id res chain seq x y z
N MET A 1 -22.82 -0.39 5.01
CA MET A 1 -21.46 0.19 4.94
C MET A 1 -21.54 1.45 4.11
N PRO A 2 -20.92 2.58 4.51
CA PRO A 2 -20.91 3.78 3.69
C PRO A 2 -19.98 3.63 2.48
N TYR A 3 -20.39 4.24 1.37
CA TYR A 3 -19.60 4.34 0.15
C TYR A 3 -19.01 5.75 0.00
N TYR A 4 -17.85 5.80 -0.62
CA TYR A 4 -17.16 7.01 -1.03
C TYR A 4 -16.74 6.87 -2.50
N ILE A 5 -16.59 7.98 -3.19
CA ILE A 5 -15.93 8.01 -4.50
C ILE A 5 -14.70 8.90 -4.41
N HIS A 6 -13.56 8.35 -4.80
CA HIS A 6 -12.27 9.04 -4.74
C HIS A 6 -11.85 9.44 -6.15
N LYS A 7 -11.26 10.63 -6.30
CA LYS A 7 -10.68 11.12 -7.58
C LYS A 7 -9.53 10.26 -8.10
N TYR A 8 -8.73 9.68 -7.22
CA TYR A 8 -7.57 8.89 -7.59
C TYR A 8 -7.28 7.82 -6.54
N LEU A 9 -7.47 6.57 -6.94
CA LEU A 9 -7.03 5.39 -6.20
C LEU A 9 -6.14 4.56 -7.12
N PRO A 10 -4.94 4.19 -6.67
CA PRO A 10 -4.14 3.28 -7.43
C PRO A 10 -4.72 1.86 -7.37
N SER A 11 -4.25 1.02 -8.29
CA SER A 11 -4.81 -0.30 -8.51
C SER A 11 -4.01 -1.31 -7.71
N GLU A 12 -4.57 -1.76 -6.59
CA GLU A 12 -3.89 -2.67 -5.66
C GLU A 12 -3.67 -4.04 -6.30
N ASN A 13 -4.68 -4.53 -7.02
CA ASN A 13 -4.69 -5.87 -7.64
C ASN A 13 -4.39 -5.85 -9.15
N GLN A 14 -3.99 -4.70 -9.70
CA GLN A 14 -3.85 -4.50 -11.16
C GLN A 14 -5.13 -4.81 -11.94
N ASP A 15 -6.29 -4.67 -11.28
CA ASP A 15 -7.62 -4.94 -11.82
C ASP A 15 -8.11 -3.82 -12.75
N MET A 16 -7.66 -2.59 -12.48
CA MET A 16 -7.90 -1.40 -13.30
C MET A 16 -6.65 -0.53 -13.43
N ILE A 17 -6.69 0.46 -14.33
CA ILE A 17 -5.71 1.55 -14.36
C ILE A 17 -6.03 2.50 -13.19
N HIS A 18 -4.98 3.13 -12.62
CA HIS A 18 -5.09 4.17 -11.59
C HIS A 18 -6.10 5.26 -11.98
N GLY A 19 -6.84 5.78 -11.01
CA GLY A 19 -7.83 6.83 -11.22
C GLY A 19 -9.02 6.69 -10.28
N GLU A 20 -10.17 7.21 -10.68
CA GLU A 20 -11.37 7.29 -9.85
C GLU A 20 -11.89 5.90 -9.44
N ARG A 21 -12.22 5.68 -8.18
CA ARG A 21 -12.77 4.41 -7.68
C ARG A 21 -13.85 4.66 -6.63
N ILE A 22 -14.79 3.72 -6.54
CA ILE A 22 -15.72 3.64 -5.41
C ILE A 22 -15.06 2.81 -4.32
N VAL A 23 -15.14 3.31 -3.09
CA VAL A 23 -14.64 2.65 -1.88
C VAL A 23 -15.81 2.39 -0.94
N GLU A 24 -16.00 1.14 -0.57
CA GLU A 24 -16.85 0.74 0.54
C GLU A 24 -15.99 0.63 1.80
N THR A 25 -16.45 1.21 2.90
CA THR A 25 -15.72 1.21 4.17
C THR A 25 -16.59 0.63 5.28
N GLN A 26 -15.98 0.02 6.30
CA GLN A 26 -16.74 -0.54 7.42
C GLN A 26 -17.39 0.52 8.32
N SER A 27 -16.82 1.72 8.36
CA SER A 27 -17.30 2.84 9.18
C SER A 27 -17.10 4.17 8.47
N GLN A 28 -17.81 5.21 8.93
CA GLN A 28 -17.66 6.54 8.37
C GLN A 28 -16.25 7.08 8.61
N LEU A 29 -15.65 7.69 7.58
CA LEU A 29 -14.34 8.32 7.70
C LEU A 29 -14.44 9.52 8.65
N PRO A 30 -13.49 9.70 9.59
CA PRO A 30 -13.56 10.76 10.59
C PRO A 30 -13.09 12.12 10.06
N PHE A 31 -13.01 12.30 8.74
CA PHE A 31 -12.49 13.51 8.09
C PHE A 31 -13.16 13.74 6.72
N GLU A 32 -13.17 14.99 6.30
CA GLU A 32 -13.57 15.42 4.96
C GLU A 32 -12.32 15.70 4.11
N SER A 33 -12.44 15.59 2.78
CA SER A 33 -11.36 15.88 1.84
C SER A 33 -11.93 16.36 0.51
N THR A 34 -11.15 17.13 -0.24
CA THR A 34 -11.47 17.46 -1.64
C THR A 34 -11.19 16.31 -2.61
N GLU A 35 -10.50 15.27 -2.15
CA GLU A 35 -10.06 14.14 -2.99
C GLU A 35 -11.09 13.00 -3.06
N PHE A 36 -12.12 13.03 -2.21
CA PHE A 36 -13.23 12.10 -2.24
C PHE A 36 -14.55 12.76 -1.81
N GLU A 37 -15.67 12.15 -2.18
CA GLU A 37 -17.01 12.54 -1.73
C GLU A 37 -17.69 11.37 -1.01
N GLY A 38 -18.51 11.71 0.00
CA GLY A 38 -19.27 10.76 0.82
C GLY A 38 -19.41 11.28 2.26
N PRO A 39 -19.97 10.47 3.18
CA PRO A 39 -20.48 9.12 2.96
C PRO A 39 -21.79 9.10 2.15
N PHE A 40 -21.88 8.18 1.20
CA PHE A 40 -23.12 7.80 0.53
C PHE A 40 -23.64 6.49 1.13
N LYS A 41 -24.96 6.38 1.31
CA LYS A 41 -25.59 5.17 1.85
C LYS A 41 -25.75 4.09 0.79
N THR A 42 -25.85 4.48 -0.48
CA THR A 42 -26.04 3.56 -1.61
C THR A 42 -25.23 4.02 -2.82
N LEU A 43 -24.90 3.09 -3.71
CA LEU A 43 -24.28 3.41 -5.01
C LEU A 43 -25.15 4.37 -5.84
N LYS A 44 -26.48 4.27 -5.72
CA LYS A 44 -27.42 5.19 -6.39
C LYS A 44 -27.21 6.64 -5.97
N GLU A 45 -26.92 6.88 -4.69
CA GLU A 45 -26.66 8.24 -4.19
C GLU A 45 -25.37 8.82 -4.80
N ILE A 46 -24.33 8.02 -5.03
CA ILE A 46 -23.13 8.45 -5.77
C ILE A 46 -23.56 8.92 -7.16
N GLY A 47 -24.32 8.10 -7.89
CA GLY A 47 -24.75 8.39 -9.25
C GLY A 47 -25.56 9.66 -9.41
N LEU A 48 -26.28 10.09 -8.36
CA LEU A 48 -27.14 11.28 -8.38
C LEU A 48 -26.46 12.53 -7.82
N ASN A 49 -25.60 12.37 -6.80
CA ASN A 49 -25.19 13.49 -5.95
C ASN A 49 -23.69 13.79 -5.97
N SER A 50 -22.85 12.89 -6.51
CA SER A 50 -21.39 13.09 -6.53
C SER A 50 -20.95 13.96 -7.70
N ASN A 51 -20.26 15.07 -7.44
CA ASN A 51 -19.66 15.87 -8.51
C ASN A 51 -18.49 15.13 -9.17
N ILE A 52 -17.69 14.39 -8.39
CA ILE A 52 -16.60 13.54 -8.91
C ILE A 52 -17.17 12.57 -9.94
N TYR A 53 -18.30 11.92 -9.63
CA TYR A 53 -18.94 11.00 -10.56
C TYR A 53 -19.53 11.72 -11.78
N GLN A 54 -20.21 12.86 -11.60
CA GLN A 54 -20.76 13.61 -12.73
C GLN A 54 -19.65 14.05 -13.72
N ASP A 55 -18.51 14.47 -13.20
CA ASP A 55 -17.37 14.84 -14.03
C ASP A 55 -16.72 13.62 -14.69
N LEU A 56 -16.60 12.50 -13.97
CA LEU A 56 -16.12 11.25 -14.55
C LEU A 56 -17.04 10.74 -15.66
N LEU A 57 -18.37 10.82 -15.48
CA LEU A 57 -19.35 10.36 -16.47
C LEU A 57 -19.24 11.15 -17.79
N LYS A 58 -18.99 12.47 -17.70
CA LYS A 58 -18.78 13.33 -18.87
C LYS A 58 -17.47 13.01 -19.59
N ASN A 59 -16.39 12.83 -18.84
CA ASN A 59 -15.04 12.74 -19.40
C ASN A 59 -14.63 11.30 -19.78
N ASN A 60 -15.15 10.30 -19.05
CA ASN A 60 -14.82 8.89 -19.26
C ASN A 60 -16.01 7.98 -18.87
N PRO A 61 -17.07 7.94 -19.69
CA PRO A 61 -18.29 7.18 -19.38
C PRO A 61 -18.04 5.67 -19.23
N LYS A 62 -17.05 5.12 -19.94
CA LYS A 62 -16.66 3.70 -19.80
C LYS A 62 -16.14 3.41 -18.40
N ARG A 63 -15.28 4.28 -17.86
CA ARG A 63 -14.80 4.14 -16.47
C ARG A 63 -15.94 4.36 -15.49
N ALA A 64 -16.77 5.38 -15.70
CA ALA A 64 -17.93 5.69 -14.85
C ALA A 64 -18.86 4.48 -14.68
N GLN A 65 -19.12 3.73 -15.75
CA GLN A 65 -19.89 2.49 -15.69
C GLN A 65 -19.12 1.39 -14.96
N LYS A 66 -17.85 1.19 -15.31
CA LYS A 66 -17.03 0.09 -14.78
C LYS A 66 -16.86 0.14 -13.26
N ILE A 67 -16.67 1.32 -12.67
CA ILE A 67 -16.44 1.45 -11.22
C ILE A 67 -17.68 1.11 -10.36
N PHE A 68 -18.85 0.95 -10.97
CA PHE A 68 -20.09 0.51 -10.31
C PHE A 68 -20.26 -1.02 -10.30
N GLU A 69 -19.44 -1.77 -11.04
CA GLU A 69 -19.51 -3.23 -10.99
C GLU A 69 -18.87 -3.74 -9.69
N GLU A 70 -19.50 -4.71 -9.03
CA GLU A 70 -19.12 -5.21 -7.70
C GLU A 70 -17.64 -5.59 -7.60
N ASN A 71 -17.08 -6.21 -8.64
CA ASN A 71 -15.68 -6.65 -8.67
C ASN A 71 -14.66 -5.50 -8.72
N PHE A 72 -15.10 -4.27 -9.00
CA PHE A 72 -14.24 -3.09 -9.07
C PHE A 72 -14.41 -2.12 -7.89
N ILE A 73 -15.40 -2.37 -7.02
CA ILE A 73 -15.58 -1.62 -5.76
C ILE A 73 -14.47 -2.04 -4.79
N VAL A 74 -13.72 -1.05 -4.29
CA VAL A 74 -12.66 -1.30 -3.31
C VAL A 74 -13.30 -1.46 -1.94
N LYS A 75 -13.16 -2.63 -1.34
CA LYS A 75 -13.63 -2.90 0.04
C LYS A 75 -12.50 -2.63 1.01
N ALA A 76 -12.51 -1.44 1.59
CA ALA A 76 -11.49 -1.02 2.54
C ALA A 76 -11.79 -1.58 3.93
N GLU A 77 -10.99 -2.57 4.34
CA GLU A 77 -11.03 -3.14 5.69
C GLU A 77 -10.27 -2.27 6.69
N ASN A 78 -9.19 -1.61 6.24
CA ASN A 78 -8.32 -0.80 7.07
C ASN A 78 -8.17 0.60 6.47
N ILE A 79 -8.23 1.61 7.33
CA ILE A 79 -7.98 3.01 6.97
C ILE A 79 -6.66 3.41 7.61
N ILE A 80 -5.71 3.87 6.80
CA ILE A 80 -4.47 4.45 7.30
C ILE A 80 -4.69 5.94 7.48
N ILE A 81 -4.56 6.40 8.73
CA ILE A 81 -4.63 7.82 9.06
C ILE A 81 -3.21 8.31 9.23
N PHE A 82 -2.85 9.32 8.45
CA PHE A 82 -1.53 9.93 8.50
C PHE A 82 -1.70 11.44 8.49
N PRO A 83 -0.93 12.21 9.29
CA PRO A 83 -1.03 13.66 9.29
C PRO A 83 -0.85 14.19 7.87
N ASP A 84 -1.65 15.18 7.48
CA ASP A 84 -1.41 15.88 6.22
C ASP A 84 -0.08 16.65 6.34
N LEU A 85 0.96 16.07 5.74
CA LEU A 85 2.26 16.69 5.62
C LEU A 85 2.32 17.39 4.28
N LYS A 86 1.51 18.44 4.11
CA LYS A 86 1.46 19.23 2.89
C LYS A 86 2.88 19.55 2.40
N ASP A 87 3.12 19.34 1.12
CA ASP A 87 4.41 19.52 0.45
C ASP A 87 5.55 18.60 0.92
N ASN A 88 5.30 17.62 1.79
CA ASN A 88 6.30 16.63 2.19
C ASN A 88 6.43 15.51 1.14
N PRO A 89 7.64 15.25 0.63
CA PRO A 89 7.85 14.24 -0.42
C PRO A 89 7.49 12.81 0.05
N PHE A 90 7.45 12.55 1.35
CA PHE A 90 7.04 11.25 1.90
C PHE A 90 5.59 10.89 1.53
N MET A 91 4.71 11.88 1.38
CA MET A 91 3.31 11.65 1.00
C MET A 91 3.20 10.88 -0.32
N ASN A 92 4.12 11.13 -1.26
CA ASN A 92 4.17 10.44 -2.55
C ASN A 92 4.60 8.97 -2.43
N PHE A 93 5.14 8.56 -1.28
CA PHE A 93 5.67 7.22 -1.05
C PHE A 93 4.71 6.32 -0.28
N ILE A 94 3.74 6.85 0.46
CA ILE A 94 2.86 6.07 1.36
C ILE A 94 2.22 4.87 0.63
N TYR A 95 1.55 5.13 -0.50
CA TYR A 95 0.94 4.05 -1.27
C TYR A 95 1.98 3.02 -1.75
N LYS A 96 3.15 3.49 -2.20
CA LYS A 96 4.22 2.63 -2.67
C LYS A 96 4.81 1.77 -1.55
N ILE A 97 4.96 2.32 -0.35
CA ILE A 97 5.40 1.63 0.87
C ILE A 97 4.43 0.48 1.17
N MET A 98 3.13 0.77 1.21
CA MET A 98 2.08 -0.20 1.50
C MET A 98 2.05 -1.31 0.44
N GLN A 99 1.95 -0.93 -0.83
CA GLN A 99 1.88 -1.89 -1.93
C GLN A 99 3.13 -2.79 -1.99
N HIS A 100 4.32 -2.20 -1.87
CA HIS A 100 5.57 -2.94 -1.94
C HIS A 100 5.75 -3.88 -0.74
N SER A 101 5.43 -3.43 0.47
CA SER A 101 5.72 -4.18 1.70
C SER A 101 4.66 -5.22 2.03
N SER A 102 3.40 -5.03 1.62
CA SER A 102 2.30 -5.97 1.89
C SER A 102 1.99 -6.87 0.70
N ASN A 103 1.76 -6.28 -0.48
CA ASN A 103 1.24 -7.02 -1.64
C ASN A 103 2.37 -7.57 -2.51
N GLY A 104 3.49 -6.84 -2.57
CA GLY A 104 4.57 -7.12 -3.50
C GLY A 104 4.17 -6.90 -4.96
N LYS A 105 5.04 -7.33 -5.86
CA LYS A 105 4.78 -7.34 -7.31
C LYS A 105 5.11 -8.71 -7.88
N PHE A 106 4.06 -9.44 -8.25
CA PHE A 106 4.15 -10.76 -8.88
C PHE A 106 4.55 -10.65 -10.36
N LYS A 107 5.42 -11.57 -10.77
CA LYS A 107 5.75 -11.93 -12.15
C LYS A 107 5.37 -13.40 -12.35
N SER A 108 5.56 -13.94 -13.56
CA SER A 108 5.14 -15.31 -13.90
C SER A 108 5.64 -16.36 -12.90
N ASN A 109 6.90 -16.27 -12.48
CA ASN A 109 7.56 -17.25 -11.60
C ASN A 109 8.29 -16.62 -10.42
N ASP A 110 8.00 -15.36 -10.08
CA ASP A 110 8.70 -14.67 -8.99
C ASP A 110 7.87 -13.55 -8.38
N VAL A 111 8.31 -13.04 -7.22
CA VAL A 111 7.69 -11.93 -6.52
C VAL A 111 8.75 -10.99 -5.95
N SER A 112 8.54 -9.69 -6.11
CA SER A 112 9.40 -8.65 -5.51
C SER A 112 8.68 -7.90 -4.40
N GLY A 113 9.44 -7.36 -3.44
CA GLY A 113 8.91 -6.78 -2.21
C GLY A 113 8.45 -7.83 -1.20
N ILE A 114 7.40 -7.52 -0.47
CA ILE A 114 6.86 -8.27 0.67
C ILE A 114 7.84 -8.27 1.85
N HIS A 115 7.56 -7.39 2.80
CA HIS A 115 8.34 -7.15 4.02
C HIS A 115 7.45 -7.14 5.28
N LEU A 116 6.12 -7.23 5.13
CA LEU A 116 5.17 -7.52 6.20
C LEU A 116 4.68 -8.96 6.07
N LEU A 117 4.59 -9.67 7.20
CA LEU A 117 3.96 -10.97 7.24
C LEU A 117 2.44 -10.83 7.20
N SER A 118 1.79 -11.76 6.53
CA SER A 118 0.33 -11.86 6.46
C SER A 118 -0.05 -13.31 6.16
N GLY A 119 -1.36 -13.61 6.14
CA GLY A 119 -1.87 -14.93 5.74
C GLY A 119 -1.51 -15.35 4.30
N ARG A 120 -0.99 -14.42 3.47
CA ARG A 120 -0.56 -14.67 2.09
C ARG A 120 0.93 -15.00 1.96
N VAL A 121 1.66 -15.10 3.08
CA VAL A 121 3.09 -15.38 3.10
C VAL A 121 3.36 -16.63 3.93
N ARG A 122 4.12 -17.57 3.38
CA ARG A 122 4.65 -18.73 4.09
C ARG A 122 6.15 -18.60 4.21
N ILE A 123 6.66 -18.71 5.43
CA ILE A 123 8.09 -18.81 5.67
C ILE A 123 8.49 -20.26 5.42
N VAL A 124 9.38 -20.46 4.46
CA VAL A 124 9.99 -21.77 4.16
C VAL A 124 11.18 -21.98 5.09
N GLU A 125 12.00 -20.95 5.28
CA GLU A 125 13.22 -21.02 6.07
C GLU A 125 13.57 -19.63 6.64
N VAL A 126 14.09 -19.60 7.87
CA VAL A 126 14.70 -18.40 8.48
C VAL A 126 16.21 -18.50 8.34
N ILE A 127 16.80 -17.56 7.59
CA ILE A 127 18.25 -17.51 7.30
C ILE A 127 19.00 -16.71 8.37
N ALA A 128 18.41 -15.61 8.84
CA ALA A 128 18.99 -14.75 9.86
C ALA A 128 17.87 -14.04 10.63
N GLU A 129 18.15 -13.66 11.87
CA GLU A 129 17.18 -12.99 12.74
C GLU A 129 17.90 -12.10 13.75
N ASN A 130 17.38 -10.89 13.93
CA ASN A 130 17.67 -10.06 15.08
C ASN A 130 16.47 -10.15 16.03
N LYS A 131 16.58 -11.04 17.02
CA LYS A 131 15.51 -11.37 17.96
C LYS A 131 15.07 -10.18 18.80
N THR A 132 16.00 -9.27 19.12
CA THR A 132 15.72 -8.07 19.91
C THR A 132 14.82 -7.11 19.16
N LEU A 133 15.08 -6.94 17.86
CA LEU A 133 14.32 -6.03 17.01
C LEU A 133 13.14 -6.72 16.31
N GLY A 134 13.05 -8.05 16.36
CA GLY A 134 12.00 -8.84 15.71
C GLY A 134 12.10 -8.91 14.19
N ILE A 135 13.23 -8.53 13.61
CA ILE A 135 13.46 -8.54 12.16
C ILE A 135 14.13 -9.83 11.73
N LYS A 136 13.78 -10.34 10.56
CA LYS A 136 14.29 -11.63 10.07
C LYS A 136 14.47 -11.65 8.57
N LYS A 137 15.46 -12.40 8.11
CA LYS A 137 15.71 -12.73 6.71
C LYS A 137 15.20 -14.14 6.44
N CYS A 138 14.29 -14.30 5.49
CA CYS A 138 13.61 -15.56 5.24
C CYS A 138 13.56 -15.91 3.75
N ILE A 139 13.56 -17.22 3.46
CA ILE A 139 13.05 -17.76 2.20
C ILE A 139 11.53 -17.90 2.37
N ILE A 140 10.76 -17.43 1.38
CA ILE A 140 9.30 -17.40 1.45
C ILE A 140 8.63 -17.94 0.20
N GLU A 141 7.38 -18.34 0.37
CA GLU A 141 6.39 -18.41 -0.71
C GLU A 141 5.31 -17.36 -0.47
N ALA A 142 4.86 -16.70 -1.54
CA ALA A 142 3.76 -15.74 -1.50
C ALA A 142 2.60 -16.24 -2.35
N PHE A 143 1.37 -16.09 -1.84
CA PHE A 143 0.16 -16.47 -2.55
C PHE A 143 -0.23 -15.41 -3.58
N ASN A 144 -0.28 -15.81 -4.85
CA ASN A 144 -0.78 -14.98 -5.94
C ASN A 144 -2.28 -15.22 -6.11
N GLU A 145 -3.11 -14.29 -5.62
CA GLU A 145 -4.58 -14.42 -5.67
C GLU A 145 -5.13 -14.51 -7.10
N ARG A 146 -4.47 -13.89 -8.08
CA ARG A 146 -4.93 -13.92 -9.47
C ARG A 146 -4.75 -15.30 -10.11
N THR A 147 -3.71 -16.03 -9.74
CA THR A 147 -3.41 -17.36 -10.31
C THR A 147 -3.69 -18.50 -9.34
N GLU A 148 -4.10 -18.17 -8.11
CA GLU A 148 -4.33 -19.09 -6.99
C GLU A 148 -3.13 -20.01 -6.70
N LYS A 149 -1.91 -19.50 -6.90
CA LYS A 149 -0.67 -20.25 -6.75
C LYS A 149 0.26 -19.65 -5.71
N TRP A 150 0.93 -20.53 -4.98
CA TRP A 150 2.08 -20.17 -4.16
C TRP A 150 3.30 -20.02 -5.07
N ILE A 151 3.94 -18.85 -5.00
CA ILE A 151 5.13 -18.53 -5.76
C ILE A 151 6.30 -18.44 -4.78
N LYS A 152 7.27 -19.34 -4.93
CA LYS A 152 8.53 -19.25 -4.19
C LYS A 152 9.30 -18.04 -4.67
N LYS A 153 9.67 -17.16 -3.74
CA LYS A 153 10.49 -16.00 -4.05
C LYS A 153 11.92 -16.44 -4.36
N SER A 154 12.48 -15.93 -5.45
CA SER A 154 13.83 -16.28 -5.90
C SER A 154 14.90 -15.90 -4.87
N GLU A 155 14.80 -14.68 -4.35
CA GLU A 155 15.71 -14.12 -3.35
C GLU A 155 15.08 -14.05 -1.96
N PRO A 156 15.85 -14.28 -0.88
CA PRO A 156 15.38 -14.06 0.48
C PRO A 156 14.84 -12.65 0.70
N SER A 157 13.80 -12.53 1.54
CA SER A 157 13.26 -11.23 1.97
C SER A 157 13.63 -10.95 3.43
N THR A 158 13.89 -9.70 3.75
CA THR A 158 13.90 -9.24 5.15
C THR A 158 12.50 -8.78 5.55
N PHE A 159 12.11 -9.06 6.78
CA PHE A 159 10.79 -8.77 7.32
C PHE A 159 10.88 -7.82 8.50
N PHE A 160 9.93 -6.88 8.54
CA PHE A 160 9.64 -6.09 9.72
C PHE A 160 9.06 -7.00 10.81
N PRO A 161 8.99 -6.53 12.07
CA PRO A 161 8.44 -7.31 13.17
C PRO A 161 7.02 -7.79 12.90
N GLU A 162 6.71 -9.01 13.31
CA GLU A 162 5.45 -9.67 12.97
C GLU A 162 4.20 -8.95 13.49
N ASN A 163 4.36 -8.18 14.58
CA ASN A 163 3.31 -7.38 15.18
C ASN A 163 3.06 -6.05 14.45
N TRP A 164 3.80 -5.75 13.37
CA TRP A 164 3.57 -4.53 12.59
C TRP A 164 2.42 -4.70 11.60
N GLY A 165 1.40 -3.86 11.76
CA GLY A 165 0.41 -3.60 10.71
C GLY A 165 0.85 -2.46 9.78
N LEU A 166 0.06 -2.23 8.72
CA LEU A 166 0.29 -1.17 7.73
C LEU A 166 0.44 0.24 8.36
N GLN A 167 -0.37 0.56 9.36
CA GLN A 167 -0.29 1.86 10.04
C GLN A 167 1.06 2.06 10.74
N LYS A 168 1.54 1.06 11.50
CA LYS A 168 2.85 1.15 12.15
C LYS A 168 3.96 1.20 11.11
N LEU A 169 3.90 0.38 10.05
CA LEU A 169 4.87 0.44 8.96
C LEU A 169 5.00 1.86 8.37
N VAL A 170 3.88 2.50 8.02
CA VAL A 170 3.89 3.84 7.41
C VAL A 170 4.48 4.87 8.39
N ASN A 171 4.05 4.84 9.66
CA ASN A 171 4.56 5.76 10.68
C ASN A 171 6.07 5.60 10.92
N GLU A 172 6.56 4.37 11.04
CA GLU A 172 7.98 4.10 11.28
C GLU A 172 8.84 4.39 10.04
N CYS A 173 8.31 4.12 8.84
CA CYS A 173 8.95 4.53 7.60
C CYS A 173 9.05 6.05 7.51
N TYR A 174 8.05 6.81 7.98
CA TYR A 174 8.14 8.27 8.03
C TYR A 174 9.26 8.72 8.96
N ILE A 175 9.32 8.18 10.18
CA ILE A 175 10.38 8.50 11.15
C ILE A 175 11.75 8.23 10.52
N ALA A 176 11.96 7.03 9.98
CA ALA A 176 13.19 6.67 9.29
C ALA A 176 13.47 7.58 8.09
N PHE A 177 12.46 7.94 7.31
CA PHE A 177 12.63 8.84 6.17
C PHE A 177 13.05 10.25 6.59
N THR A 178 12.57 10.75 7.72
CA THR A 178 12.92 12.10 8.22
C THR A 178 14.35 12.17 8.74
N ASN A 179 14.87 11.08 9.30
CA ASN A 179 16.23 11.02 9.85
C ASN A 179 17.24 10.30 8.93
N LYS A 180 16.86 10.04 7.68
CA LYS A 180 17.70 9.29 6.75
C LYS A 180 18.99 10.02 6.40
N ILE A 181 20.05 9.25 6.25
CA ILE A 181 21.33 9.64 5.66
C ILE A 181 21.48 9.01 4.28
N GLN A 182 22.08 9.73 3.35
CA GLN A 182 22.37 9.19 2.02
C GLN A 182 23.59 8.26 2.10
N MET A 183 23.46 7.05 1.54
CA MET A 183 24.53 6.04 1.52
C MET A 183 25.23 5.99 0.16
N ASP A 184 24.46 6.10 -0.91
CA ASP A 184 24.94 6.20 -2.29
C ASP A 184 24.00 7.09 -3.13
N GLU A 185 24.18 7.14 -4.45
CA GLU A 185 23.36 7.98 -5.34
C GLU A 185 21.85 7.79 -5.17
N ASN A 186 21.39 6.55 -4.93
CA ASN A 186 19.98 6.19 -4.87
C ASN A 186 19.57 5.52 -3.54
N SER A 187 20.51 5.20 -2.65
CA SER A 187 20.25 4.54 -1.36
C SER A 187 20.33 5.52 -0.19
N TYR A 188 19.37 5.40 0.72
CA TYR A 188 19.28 6.17 1.94
C TYR A 188 18.97 5.24 3.11
N ARG A 189 19.58 5.47 4.27
CA ARG A 189 19.30 4.70 5.49
C ARG A 189 18.78 5.58 6.59
N GLY A 190 17.68 5.17 7.20
CA GLY A 190 17.08 5.83 8.35
C GLY A 190 16.75 4.84 9.45
N LYS A 191 16.43 5.35 10.63
CA LYS A 191 16.08 4.52 11.79
C LYS A 191 14.66 4.80 12.26
N THR A 192 13.97 3.73 12.62
CA THR A 192 12.64 3.79 13.23
C THR A 192 12.75 4.24 14.70
N SER A 193 11.61 4.47 15.36
CA SER A 193 11.60 4.78 16.79
C SER A 193 12.21 3.65 17.65
N ASP A 194 12.07 2.41 17.17
CA ASP A 194 12.60 1.19 17.79
C ASP A 194 14.04 0.85 17.32
N ASN A 195 14.76 1.80 16.71
CA ASN A 195 16.12 1.64 16.17
C ASN A 195 16.29 0.60 15.06
N ILE A 196 15.21 0.17 14.40
CA ILE A 196 15.30 -0.67 13.21
C ILE A 196 15.84 0.20 12.07
N GLU A 197 16.92 -0.23 11.43
CA GLU A 197 17.46 0.46 10.27
C GLU A 197 16.67 0.06 9.02
N ILE A 198 16.23 1.04 8.25
CA ILE A 198 15.51 0.86 6.99
C ILE A 198 16.36 1.43 5.87
N GLU A 199 16.58 0.62 4.84
CA GLU A 199 17.16 1.08 3.58
C GLU A 199 16.05 1.45 2.59
N PHE A 200 16.12 2.66 2.05
CA PHE A 200 15.24 3.18 1.01
C PHE A 200 16.03 3.31 -0.29
N ILE A 201 15.52 2.73 -1.37
CA ILE A 201 16.06 2.97 -2.71
C ILE A 201 15.13 3.93 -3.44
N ILE A 202 15.59 5.17 -3.64
CA ILE A 202 14.85 6.26 -4.25
C ILE A 202 15.60 6.69 -5.51
N LYS A 203 14.94 6.59 -6.66
CA LYS A 203 15.51 6.96 -7.96
C LYS A 203 14.56 7.87 -8.72
N ASN A 204 15.06 8.98 -9.24
CA ASN A 204 14.26 10.01 -9.93
C ASN A 204 13.06 10.49 -9.07
N ASN A 205 13.28 10.73 -7.78
CA ASN A 205 12.25 11.10 -6.80
C ASN A 205 11.12 10.06 -6.62
N GLU A 206 11.32 8.82 -7.06
CA GLU A 206 10.38 7.73 -6.85
C GLU A 206 10.98 6.65 -5.95
N LEU A 207 10.22 6.23 -4.94
CA LEU A 207 10.55 5.07 -4.13
C LEU A 207 10.46 3.79 -4.97
N LYS A 208 11.58 3.07 -5.09
CA LYS A 208 11.64 1.79 -5.83
C LYS A 208 11.44 0.59 -4.93
N THR A 209 12.10 0.58 -3.78
CA THR A 209 12.02 -0.50 -2.78
C THR A 209 12.39 0.06 -1.40
N LEU A 210 11.95 -0.62 -0.36
CA LEU A 210 12.43 -0.39 1.01
C LEU A 210 12.39 -1.69 1.79
N TYR A 211 13.29 -1.86 2.76
CA TYR A 211 13.32 -3.06 3.58
C TYR A 211 14.11 -2.82 4.88
N PRO A 212 13.80 -3.57 5.95
CA PRO A 212 14.60 -3.52 7.17
C PRO A 212 15.94 -4.23 6.95
N ILE A 213 17.00 -3.72 7.56
CA ILE A 213 18.33 -4.34 7.60
C ILE A 213 18.41 -5.27 8.81
N VAL A 214 18.68 -6.56 8.58
CA VAL A 214 18.84 -7.59 9.61
C VAL A 214 20.25 -7.58 10.18
#